data_AF-A0A7V4MGL3-F1
#
_entry.id   AF-A0A7V4MGL3-F1
#
_cell.length_a   1.000
_cell.length_b   1.000
_cell.length_c   1.000
_cell.angle_alpha   90.00
_cell.angle_beta   90.00
_cell.angle_gamma   90.00
#
_symmetry.space_group_name_H-M   'P 1'
#
loop_
_entity.id
_entity.type
_entity.pdbx_description
1 polymer ?
#
loop_
_entity_poly.entity_id
_entity_poly.type
_entity_poly.pdbx_seq_one_letter_code
_entity_poly.pdbx_strand_id
1 'polypeptide(L)'
;MKLLMPRFAFSPSLSFPLARLLTGLAASLSVLAAPAAPAVSPHQFVGWTNFTAFTATTNAAGEVELLSPATAARPWRELVPTWNAELAVTGWLRVEVRALRGGAGTKFYSFGQWSRDTNQHPRFSVKGQRDDAGDVDTDTLQLQSPADAFQLRLTFDSAASAARLKFLGAVLTNPDREAPPREPLRSVWGRPPLNVPTLSQMAYRDGKAWCSPTTLTMLLRYWSAKLEIPALTFDVPEVAGGVHDTTWRGTGNWSFNLAFAGALPGMRGVVTRFNDVRELEDWIAWGWPVGVSLCYDRLRAKGPGPNGHLMICVGFAENGDLILNDPGTRFQMRRAWPREQFIAAWANSRNTVYLVFPDDATPPTDALGHWSIFP
;
A
#
# COMPACT_ATOMS: atom_id res chain seq x y z
N MET A 1 36.51 -69.36 -40.77
CA MET A 1 36.73 -69.08 -39.33
C MET A 1 36.11 -67.70 -39.06
N LYS A 2 34.94 -67.50 -38.48
CA LYS A 2 33.91 -68.27 -37.75
C LYS A 2 32.55 -67.85 -38.36
N LEU A 3 31.76 -68.81 -38.87
CA LEU A 3 30.48 -69.31 -38.32
C LEU A 3 29.35 -68.24 -38.33
N LEU A 4 28.12 -68.43 -38.80
CA LEU A 4 27.30 -69.58 -39.23
C LEU A 4 26.00 -68.97 -39.88
N MET A 5 25.69 -69.14 -41.18
CA MET A 5 24.58 -69.95 -41.78
C MET A 5 23.26 -70.11 -40.98
N PRO A 6 22.05 -70.36 -41.60
CA PRO A 6 21.69 -70.45 -43.03
C PRO A 6 20.29 -69.90 -43.48
N ARG A 7 20.16 -69.75 -44.82
CA ARG A 7 19.04 -69.99 -45.77
C ARG A 7 17.57 -69.98 -45.29
N PHE A 8 16.68 -69.32 -46.06
CA PHE A 8 15.71 -69.99 -46.95
C PHE A 8 15.15 -69.03 -48.02
N ALA A 9 14.95 -69.58 -49.22
CA ALA A 9 14.43 -68.94 -50.43
C ALA A 9 12.90 -68.86 -50.43
N PHE A 10 12.31 -67.95 -51.23
CA PHE A 10 11.29 -68.23 -52.25
C PHE A 10 10.77 -66.90 -52.84
N SER A 11 10.77 -66.80 -54.17
CA SER A 11 9.90 -65.91 -54.95
C SER A 11 8.91 -66.83 -55.68
N PRO A 12 7.62 -66.47 -55.86
CA PRO A 12 7.27 -65.72 -57.08
C PRO A 12 6.04 -64.78 -56.98
N SER A 13 6.10 -63.72 -57.81
CA SER A 13 5.06 -63.06 -58.63
C SER A 13 3.57 -62.90 -58.20
N LEU A 14 3.08 -61.69 -58.54
CA LEU A 14 1.72 -61.28 -59.00
C LEU A 14 0.64 -60.92 -57.97
N SER A 15 0.32 -59.62 -57.88
CA SER A 15 -0.98 -59.02 -58.28
C SER A 15 -1.14 -57.60 -57.70
N PHE A 16 -1.38 -56.58 -58.54
CA PHE A 16 -1.93 -55.27 -58.14
C PHE A 16 -3.39 -55.49 -57.66
N PRO A 17 -3.92 -54.75 -56.64
CA PRO A 17 -4.49 -53.43 -56.94
C PRO A 17 -4.65 -52.44 -55.74
N LEU A 18 -5.12 -51.23 -56.11
CA LEU A 18 -5.85 -50.24 -55.32
C LEU A 18 -5.09 -49.46 -54.22
N ALA A 19 -4.76 -48.22 -54.58
CA ALA A 19 -4.56 -47.12 -53.65
C ALA A 19 -5.78 -46.97 -52.71
N ARG A 20 -5.52 -47.03 -51.40
CA ARG A 20 -6.37 -46.44 -50.37
C ARG A 20 -5.49 -45.51 -49.54
N LEU A 21 -5.62 -44.21 -49.81
CA LEU A 21 -5.18 -43.16 -48.89
C LEU A 21 -5.99 -43.33 -47.59
N LEU A 22 -5.34 -43.81 -46.54
CA LEU A 22 -5.84 -43.69 -45.18
C LEU A 22 -5.28 -42.38 -44.61
N THR A 23 -6.06 -41.31 -44.75
CA THR A 23 -5.86 -40.07 -44.00
C THR A 23 -6.18 -40.36 -42.53
N GLY A 24 -5.14 -40.60 -41.73
CA GLY A 24 -5.26 -40.64 -40.28
C GLY A 24 -5.56 -39.24 -39.76
N LEU A 25 -6.79 -39.00 -39.33
CA LEU A 25 -7.17 -37.77 -38.63
C LEU A 25 -6.63 -37.87 -37.19
N ALA A 26 -5.45 -37.29 -36.95
CA ALA A 26 -4.96 -37.09 -35.58
C ALA A 26 -5.81 -36.00 -34.93
N ALA A 27 -6.77 -36.39 -34.09
CA ALA A 27 -7.52 -35.46 -33.27
C ALA A 27 -6.57 -34.95 -32.16
N SER A 28 -5.93 -33.82 -32.39
CA SER A 28 -5.22 -33.08 -31.35
C SER A 28 -6.26 -32.57 -30.33
N LEU A 29 -6.35 -33.23 -29.18
CA LEU A 29 -7.03 -32.68 -28.01
C LEU A 29 -6.23 -31.46 -27.53
N SER A 30 -6.59 -30.30 -28.04
CA SER A 30 -6.22 -29.03 -27.44
C SER A 30 -6.97 -28.92 -26.11
N VAL A 31 -6.32 -29.27 -25.00
CA VAL A 31 -6.81 -28.88 -23.68
C VAL A 31 -6.69 -27.36 -23.63
N LEU A 32 -7.78 -26.67 -23.96
CA LEU A 32 -7.96 -25.26 -23.62
C LEU A 32 -7.94 -25.20 -22.10
N ALA A 33 -6.78 -24.87 -21.53
CA ALA A 33 -6.68 -24.51 -20.12
C ALA A 33 -7.70 -23.39 -19.90
N ALA A 34 -8.66 -23.61 -19.00
CA ALA A 34 -9.52 -22.54 -18.55
C ALA A 34 -8.63 -21.37 -18.08
N PRO A 35 -8.98 -20.11 -18.37
CA PRO A 35 -8.23 -18.98 -17.85
C PRO A 35 -8.16 -19.13 -16.33
N ALA A 36 -6.94 -19.13 -15.78
CA ALA A 36 -6.74 -19.16 -14.35
C ALA A 36 -7.58 -18.03 -13.74
N ALA A 37 -8.37 -18.33 -12.70
CA ALA A 37 -9.04 -17.30 -11.95
C ALA A 37 -7.99 -16.23 -11.56
N PRO A 38 -8.28 -14.93 -11.71
CA PRO A 38 -7.31 -13.90 -11.42
C PRO A 38 -6.78 -14.10 -10.01
N ALA A 39 -5.45 -14.10 -9.87
CA ALA A 39 -4.81 -14.30 -8.58
C ALA A 39 -5.37 -13.26 -7.59
N VAL A 40 -5.98 -13.75 -6.51
CA VAL A 40 -6.57 -12.88 -5.49
C VAL A 40 -5.45 -12.16 -4.77
N SER A 41 -5.50 -10.82 -4.79
CA SER A 41 -4.54 -9.95 -4.10
C SER A 41 -4.31 -10.39 -2.64
N PRO A 42 -3.06 -10.41 -2.15
CA PRO A 42 -2.77 -10.58 -0.73
C PRO A 42 -3.26 -9.41 0.11
N HIS A 43 -3.51 -8.26 -0.51
CA HIS A 43 -4.01 -7.07 0.15
C HIS A 43 -5.52 -6.95 -0.04
N GLN A 44 -6.19 -6.28 0.89
CA GLN A 44 -7.57 -5.85 0.74
C GLN A 44 -7.71 -4.52 1.46
N PHE A 45 -8.24 -3.51 0.80
CA PHE A 45 -8.57 -2.24 1.41
C PHE A 45 -10.07 -2.17 1.65
N VAL A 46 -10.45 -1.61 2.79
CA VAL A 46 -11.83 -1.33 3.14
C VAL A 46 -11.89 0.11 3.64
N GLY A 47 -12.82 0.90 3.09
CA GLY A 47 -12.96 2.31 3.41
C GLY A 47 -14.42 2.74 3.63
N TRP A 48 -14.59 3.79 4.42
CA TRP A 48 -15.88 4.41 4.72
C TRP A 48 -15.77 5.92 4.59
N THR A 49 -16.73 6.49 3.85
CA THR A 49 -17.05 7.93 3.81
C THR A 49 -18.42 8.22 4.43
N ASN A 50 -19.22 7.17 4.63
CA ASN A 50 -20.52 7.22 5.30
C ASN A 50 -20.45 6.43 6.61
N PHE A 51 -20.78 7.11 7.71
CA PHE A 51 -20.68 6.57 9.07
C PHE A 51 -22.05 6.29 9.71
N THR A 52 -23.15 6.29 8.96
CA THR A 52 -24.50 6.04 9.52
C THR A 52 -24.65 4.66 10.15
N ALA A 53 -23.88 3.67 9.69
CA ALA A 53 -23.87 2.32 10.27
C ALA A 53 -22.98 2.22 11.52
N PHE A 54 -22.24 3.26 11.89
CA PHE A 54 -21.40 3.26 13.08
C PHE A 54 -22.25 3.53 14.31
N THR A 55 -21.99 2.78 15.38
CA THR A 55 -22.65 3.01 16.66
C THR A 55 -21.91 4.11 17.41
N ALA A 56 -22.61 5.21 17.71
CA ALA A 56 -22.09 6.28 18.54
C ALA A 56 -22.50 6.08 20.00
N THR A 57 -21.54 6.15 20.92
CA THR A 57 -21.77 6.13 22.37
C THR A 57 -20.97 7.25 23.04
N THR A 58 -21.34 7.59 24.27
CA THR A 58 -20.55 8.48 25.11
C THR A 58 -20.02 7.67 26.29
N ASN A 59 -18.70 7.68 26.52
CA ASN A 59 -18.11 6.95 27.63
C ASN A 59 -18.23 7.74 28.95
N ALA A 60 -17.81 7.14 30.07
CA ALA A 60 -17.94 7.74 31.39
C ALA A 60 -17.13 9.05 31.56
N ALA A 61 -16.12 9.29 30.72
CA ALA A 61 -15.35 10.53 30.68
C ALA A 61 -16.00 11.61 29.80
N GLY A 62 -17.19 11.34 29.23
CA GLY A 62 -17.89 12.24 28.32
C GLY A 62 -17.41 12.15 26.87
N GLU A 63 -16.38 11.36 26.56
CA GLU A 63 -15.80 11.24 25.22
C GLU A 63 -16.77 10.54 24.27
N VAL A 64 -16.78 10.95 23.00
CA VAL A 64 -17.59 10.31 21.96
C VAL A 64 -16.83 9.12 21.40
N GLU A 65 -17.45 7.96 21.40
CA GLU A 65 -16.94 6.73 20.80
C GLU A 65 -17.77 6.37 19.57
N LEU A 66 -17.12 6.22 18.41
CA LEU A 66 -17.71 5.67 17.19
C LEU A 66 -17.16 4.26 16.96
N LEU A 67 -18.04 3.27 16.95
CA LEU A 67 -17.71 1.88 16.69
C LEU A 67 -18.19 1.46 15.31
N SER A 68 -17.29 0.96 14.46
CA SER A 68 -17.66 0.42 13.15
C SER A 68 -18.47 -0.87 13.27
N PRO A 69 -19.31 -1.22 12.28
CA PRO A 69 -19.83 -2.57 12.13
C PRO A 69 -18.71 -3.61 12.09
N ALA A 70 -19.02 -4.84 12.52
CA ALA A 70 -18.17 -5.99 12.26
C ALA A 70 -18.07 -6.19 10.75
N THR A 71 -16.88 -5.93 10.20
CA THR A 71 -16.68 -5.89 8.75
C THR A 71 -15.95 -7.13 8.30
N ALA A 72 -16.63 -7.95 7.50
CA ALA A 72 -16.06 -9.15 6.91
C ALA A 72 -14.94 -8.80 5.92
N ALA A 73 -13.90 -9.63 5.89
CA ALA A 73 -12.74 -9.49 5.03
C ALA A 73 -12.23 -10.87 4.60
N ARG A 74 -11.40 -10.91 3.56
CA ARG A 74 -10.61 -12.10 3.23
C ARG A 74 -9.66 -12.41 4.40
N PRO A 75 -9.24 -13.68 4.60
CA PRO A 75 -8.31 -14.02 5.67
C PRO A 75 -7.06 -13.14 5.67
N TRP A 76 -6.77 -12.46 6.78
CA TRP A 76 -5.71 -11.47 6.92
C TRP A 76 -4.96 -11.62 8.24
N ARG A 77 -3.70 -11.16 8.30
CA ARG A 77 -2.87 -11.16 9.52
C ARG A 77 -2.23 -9.82 9.84
N GLU A 78 -2.10 -8.93 8.86
CA GLU A 78 -1.62 -7.58 9.08
C GLU A 78 -2.72 -6.56 8.79
N LEU A 79 -2.83 -5.50 9.58
CA LEU A 79 -3.74 -4.38 9.33
C LEU A 79 -3.10 -3.04 9.67
N VAL A 80 -3.20 -2.08 8.76
CA VAL A 80 -2.81 -0.67 8.96
C VAL A 80 -4.04 0.22 8.75
N PRO A 81 -4.52 0.94 9.78
CA PRO A 81 -5.65 1.86 9.64
C PRO A 81 -5.20 3.21 9.06
N THR A 82 -6.13 3.87 8.38
CA THR A 82 -6.04 5.25 7.92
C THR A 82 -7.25 6.01 8.42
N TRP A 83 -7.07 7.24 8.91
CA TRP A 83 -8.16 8.15 9.22
C TRP A 83 -7.89 9.53 8.65
N ASN A 84 -8.95 10.21 8.20
CA ASN A 84 -8.92 11.58 7.73
C ASN A 84 -10.00 12.32 8.52
N ALA A 85 -9.59 13.23 9.39
CA ALA A 85 -10.51 13.98 10.23
C ALA A 85 -10.09 15.45 10.26
N GLU A 86 -11.03 16.34 9.97
CA GLU A 86 -10.86 17.76 10.24
C GLU A 86 -11.09 17.98 11.73
N LEU A 87 -9.99 17.91 12.50
CA LEU A 87 -10.00 18.26 13.92
C LEU A 87 -9.81 19.76 14.08
N ALA A 88 -10.47 20.35 15.08
CA ALA A 88 -10.03 21.62 15.66
C ALA A 88 -8.62 21.49 16.25
N VAL A 89 -7.93 22.62 16.46
CA VAL A 89 -6.57 22.63 17.04
C VAL A 89 -6.53 22.08 18.48
N THR A 90 -7.62 22.22 19.22
CA THR A 90 -7.85 21.64 20.56
C THR A 90 -8.45 20.24 20.50
N GLY A 91 -8.59 19.65 19.31
CA GLY A 91 -9.18 18.33 19.14
C GLY A 91 -8.13 17.22 19.13
N TRP A 92 -8.54 16.03 19.55
CA TRP A 92 -7.77 14.80 19.40
C TRP A 92 -8.69 13.64 19.01
N LEU A 93 -8.07 12.59 18.47
CA LEU A 93 -8.72 11.35 18.07
C LEU A 93 -7.85 10.17 18.51
N ARG A 94 -8.46 9.15 19.10
CA ARG A 94 -7.82 7.84 19.35
C ARG A 94 -8.39 6.83 18.39
N VAL A 95 -7.53 6.02 17.79
CA VAL A 95 -7.94 4.95 16.87
C VAL A 95 -7.53 3.61 17.43
N GLU A 96 -8.47 2.67 17.47
CA GLU A 96 -8.26 1.32 17.94
C GLU A 96 -8.86 0.30 16.99
N VAL A 97 -8.27 -0.88 16.90
CA VAL A 97 -8.75 -1.97 16.04
C VAL A 97 -8.85 -3.26 16.86
N ARG A 98 -9.91 -4.02 16.63
CA ARG A 98 -9.99 -5.41 17.04
C ARG A 98 -10.14 -6.33 15.83
N ALA A 99 -9.46 -7.46 15.88
CA ALA A 99 -9.63 -8.53 14.91
C ALA A 99 -10.75 -9.47 15.36
N LEU A 100 -11.46 -10.06 14.39
CA LEU A 100 -12.51 -11.04 14.62
C LEU A 100 -12.19 -12.31 13.84
N ARG A 101 -12.46 -13.46 14.45
CA ARG A 101 -12.33 -14.79 13.84
C ARG A 101 -13.54 -15.63 14.24
N GLY A 102 -14.34 -16.04 13.27
CA GLY A 102 -15.55 -16.82 13.54
C GLY A 102 -16.48 -16.16 14.58
N GLY A 103 -16.50 -14.82 14.61
CA GLY A 103 -17.26 -14.02 15.58
C GLY A 103 -16.59 -13.75 16.92
N ALA A 104 -15.53 -14.48 17.30
CA ALA A 104 -14.75 -14.19 18.50
C ALA A 104 -13.78 -13.04 18.25
N GLY A 105 -13.76 -12.05 19.14
CA GLY A 105 -12.93 -10.86 19.02
C GLY A 105 -11.70 -10.87 19.91
N THR A 106 -10.61 -10.28 19.43
CA THR A 106 -9.49 -9.88 20.27
C THR A 106 -9.89 -8.73 21.20
N LYS A 107 -9.00 -8.33 22.11
CA LYS A 107 -9.07 -6.98 22.68
C LYS A 107 -8.94 -5.92 21.57
N PHE A 108 -9.28 -4.68 21.90
CA PHE A 108 -8.89 -3.55 21.06
C PHE A 108 -7.40 -3.25 21.24
N TYR A 109 -6.69 -3.14 20.13
CA TYR A 109 -5.33 -2.65 20.06
C TYR A 109 -5.34 -1.18 19.64
N SER A 110 -4.55 -0.36 20.31
CA SER A 110 -4.45 1.08 20.07
C SER A 110 -3.43 1.42 18.99
N PHE A 111 -3.83 2.27 18.06
CA PHE A 111 -2.95 2.90 17.06
C PHE A 111 -2.57 4.32 17.49
N GLY A 112 -2.79 4.62 18.78
CA GLY A 112 -2.38 5.86 19.40
C GLY A 112 -3.45 6.95 19.40
N GLN A 113 -3.02 8.10 19.90
CA GLN A 113 -3.76 9.35 19.87
C GLN A 113 -3.13 10.28 18.85
N TRP A 114 -3.97 10.87 18.02
CA TRP A 114 -3.61 11.83 17.01
C TRP A 114 -4.28 13.18 17.29
N SER A 115 -3.50 14.25 17.24
CA SER A 115 -3.93 15.64 17.37
C SER A 115 -3.29 16.47 16.27
N ARG A 116 -3.82 17.66 15.98
CA ARG A 116 -3.21 18.59 15.03
C ARG A 116 -2.07 19.41 15.64
N ASP A 117 -2.22 19.78 16.91
CA ASP A 117 -1.25 20.59 17.64
C ASP A 117 -0.83 19.89 18.93
N THR A 118 0.46 19.54 18.99
CA THR A 118 1.05 18.87 20.17
C THR A 118 1.18 19.79 21.38
N ASN A 119 1.03 21.10 21.22
CA ASN A 119 0.95 22.04 22.33
C ASN A 119 -0.42 21.97 23.04
N GLN A 120 -1.47 21.51 22.36
CA GLN A 120 -2.81 21.35 22.92
C GLN A 120 -3.02 19.92 23.44
N HIS A 121 -2.76 18.92 22.60
CA HIS A 121 -2.90 17.52 22.96
C HIS A 121 -1.73 16.69 22.42
N PRO A 122 -1.24 15.72 23.19
CA PRO A 122 -0.13 14.88 22.74
C PRO A 122 -0.53 14.03 21.52
N ARG A 123 0.47 13.75 20.68
CA ARG A 123 0.40 12.82 19.55
C ARG A 123 1.39 11.68 19.78
N PHE A 124 0.88 10.45 19.90
CA PHE A 124 1.70 9.30 20.31
C PHE A 124 1.09 7.96 19.93
N SER A 125 1.92 7.01 19.49
CA SER A 125 1.57 5.58 19.42
C SER A 125 1.71 4.89 20.79
N VAL A 126 1.25 3.64 20.89
CA VAL A 126 1.31 2.83 22.11
C VAL A 126 2.22 1.61 21.90
N LYS A 127 3.17 1.41 22.82
CA LYS A 127 4.10 0.25 22.82
C LYS A 127 3.62 -0.86 23.75
N GLY A 128 4.17 -2.06 23.56
CA GLY A 128 4.01 -3.17 24.50
C GLY A 128 2.61 -3.78 24.50
N GLN A 129 1.95 -3.80 23.34
CA GLN A 129 0.57 -4.27 23.22
C GLN A 129 0.45 -5.78 22.97
N ARG A 130 1.58 -6.47 22.73
CA ARG A 130 1.67 -7.92 22.47
C ARG A 130 0.87 -8.75 23.47
N ASP A 131 0.13 -9.71 22.93
CA ASP A 131 -0.51 -10.81 23.65
C ASP A 131 -0.56 -12.08 22.76
N ASP A 132 -1.35 -13.07 23.18
CA ASP A 132 -1.48 -14.35 22.48
C ASP A 132 -2.15 -14.23 21.10
N ALA A 133 -2.90 -13.16 20.86
CA ALA A 133 -3.62 -12.96 19.59
C ALA A 133 -2.79 -12.13 18.59
N GLY A 134 -2.02 -11.15 19.06
CA GLY A 134 -1.24 -10.28 18.17
C GLY A 134 -0.41 -9.22 18.89
N ASP A 135 0.21 -8.36 18.10
CA ASP A 135 1.03 -7.23 18.54
C ASP A 135 0.82 -6.03 17.61
N VAL A 136 1.06 -4.81 18.10
CA VAL A 136 1.08 -3.61 17.25
C VAL A 136 2.51 -3.14 17.13
N ASP A 137 3.05 -3.27 15.92
CA ASP A 137 4.32 -2.66 15.56
C ASP A 137 4.07 -1.24 15.05
N THR A 138 3.99 -0.30 15.99
CA THR A 138 3.72 1.14 15.80
C THR A 138 2.38 1.47 15.14
N ASP A 139 2.23 1.16 13.85
CA ASP A 139 1.05 1.42 13.02
C ASP A 139 0.56 0.18 12.28
N THR A 140 1.12 -1.00 12.57
CA THR A 140 0.73 -2.27 11.96
C THR A 140 0.32 -3.28 13.04
N LEU A 141 -0.95 -3.67 13.07
CA LEU A 141 -1.40 -4.83 13.85
C LEU A 141 -0.95 -6.11 13.15
N GLN A 142 -0.23 -6.98 13.87
CA GLN A 142 0.26 -8.27 13.40
C GLN A 142 -0.36 -9.38 14.24
N LEU A 143 -1.15 -10.24 13.62
CA LEU A 143 -1.85 -11.34 14.28
C LEU A 143 -1.05 -12.64 14.24
N GLN A 144 -1.16 -13.42 15.31
CA GLN A 144 -0.59 -14.77 15.40
C GLN A 144 -1.33 -15.78 14.53
N SER A 145 -2.57 -15.49 14.14
CA SER A 145 -3.33 -16.33 13.23
C SER A 145 -4.34 -15.51 12.42
N PRO A 146 -4.75 -15.96 11.21
CA PRO A 146 -5.62 -15.16 10.34
C PRO A 146 -6.99 -14.81 10.92
N ALA A 147 -7.40 -13.55 10.82
CA ALA A 147 -8.76 -13.09 11.11
C ALA A 147 -9.61 -13.04 9.82
N ASP A 148 -10.93 -13.07 9.96
CA ASP A 148 -11.90 -13.03 8.86
C ASP A 148 -12.82 -11.80 8.91
N ALA A 149 -12.73 -11.01 9.97
CA ALA A 149 -13.40 -9.73 10.10
C ALA A 149 -12.63 -8.81 11.06
N PHE A 150 -13.05 -7.55 11.15
CA PHE A 150 -12.45 -6.57 12.06
C PHE A 150 -13.45 -5.47 12.43
N GLN A 151 -13.12 -4.71 13.47
CA GLN A 151 -13.82 -3.48 13.84
C GLN A 151 -12.82 -2.39 14.21
N LEU A 152 -13.16 -1.15 13.88
CA LEU A 152 -12.46 0.03 14.37
C LEU A 152 -13.30 0.73 15.43
N ARG A 153 -12.64 1.24 16.46
CA ARG A 153 -13.20 2.17 17.43
C ARG A 153 -12.44 3.48 17.33
N LEU A 154 -13.18 4.58 17.26
CA LEU A 154 -12.66 5.93 17.27
C LEU A 154 -13.17 6.61 18.54
N THR A 155 -12.28 7.20 19.32
CA THR A 155 -12.65 8.02 20.47
C THR A 155 -12.25 9.47 20.22
N PHE A 156 -13.18 10.39 20.41
CA PHE A 156 -13.01 11.82 20.22
C PHE A 156 -13.25 12.56 21.54
N ASP A 157 -12.62 13.72 21.68
CA ASP A 157 -12.94 14.63 22.77
C ASP A 157 -14.42 15.06 22.75
N SER A 158 -14.96 15.24 23.96
CA SER A 158 -16.33 15.61 24.29
C SER A 158 -16.66 17.09 24.07
N ALA A 159 -15.66 17.94 23.86
CA ALA A 159 -15.83 19.36 23.51
C ALA A 159 -16.52 19.50 22.13
N ALA A 160 -17.84 19.29 22.11
CA ALA A 160 -18.81 19.49 21.04
C ALA A 160 -18.33 19.14 19.62
N SER A 161 -18.03 17.85 19.34
CA SER A 161 -17.93 17.29 17.96
C SER A 161 -17.11 18.12 16.95
N ALA A 162 -15.98 18.69 17.37
CA ALA A 162 -15.08 19.49 16.53
C ALA A 162 -14.22 18.64 15.54
N ALA A 163 -14.61 17.39 15.34
CA ALA A 163 -13.97 16.42 14.48
C ALA A 163 -14.95 16.02 13.37
N ARG A 164 -14.80 16.60 12.18
CA ARG A 164 -15.49 16.07 11.00
C ARG A 164 -14.67 14.91 10.47
N LEU A 165 -15.05 13.69 10.85
CA LEU A 165 -14.50 12.47 10.23
C LEU A 165 -14.91 12.48 8.76
N LYS A 166 -13.92 12.54 7.86
CA LYS A 166 -14.12 12.55 6.41
C LYS A 166 -14.01 11.16 5.81
N PHE A 167 -13.05 10.40 6.31
CA PHE A 167 -12.74 9.08 5.79
C PHE A 167 -12.09 8.22 6.88
N LEU A 168 -12.47 6.94 6.90
CA LEU A 168 -11.82 5.89 7.67
C LEU A 168 -11.50 4.76 6.72
N GLY A 169 -10.37 4.10 6.88
CA GLY A 169 -10.07 2.89 6.12
C GLY A 169 -9.04 2.02 6.79
N ALA A 170 -8.86 0.83 6.24
CA ALA A 170 -7.84 -0.11 6.67
C ALA A 170 -7.35 -0.90 5.45
N VAL A 171 -6.02 -1.01 5.31
CA VAL A 171 -5.42 -2.01 4.46
C VAL A 171 -5.17 -3.27 5.29
N LEU A 172 -5.76 -4.36 4.86
CA LEU A 172 -5.57 -5.71 5.40
C LEU A 172 -4.60 -6.47 4.50
N THR A 173 -3.76 -7.31 5.07
CA THR A 173 -2.80 -8.12 4.30
C THR A 173 -2.71 -9.53 4.84
N ASN A 174 -2.70 -10.49 3.93
CA ASN A 174 -2.31 -11.86 4.19
C ASN A 174 -0.85 -12.07 3.74
N PRO A 175 0.12 -12.11 4.66
CA PRO A 175 1.53 -12.26 4.31
C PRO A 175 1.86 -13.66 3.78
N ASP A 176 0.96 -14.64 3.95
CA ASP A 176 1.11 -16.01 3.45
C ASP A 176 0.60 -16.16 2.00
N ARG A 177 0.18 -15.05 1.37
CA ARG A 177 -0.26 -14.99 -0.02
C ARG A 177 0.66 -14.08 -0.83
N GLU A 178 0.83 -14.45 -2.08
CA GLU A 178 1.51 -13.63 -3.08
C GLU A 178 0.63 -13.57 -4.34
N ALA A 179 0.67 -12.42 -5.04
CA ALA A 179 0.09 -12.28 -6.36
C ALA A 179 1.24 -12.23 -7.39
N PRO A 180 1.13 -12.93 -8.53
CA PRO A 180 2.14 -12.83 -9.58
C PRO A 180 2.17 -11.40 -10.14
N PRO A 181 3.36 -10.89 -10.49
CA PRO A 181 3.47 -9.56 -11.09
C PRO A 181 2.75 -9.54 -12.45
N ARG A 182 2.05 -8.44 -12.74
CA ARG A 182 1.40 -8.23 -14.04
C ARG A 182 2.38 -7.70 -15.08
N GLU A 183 1.99 -7.84 -16.35
CA GLU A 183 2.70 -7.24 -17.46
C GLU A 183 2.80 -5.70 -17.30
N PRO A 184 3.99 -5.11 -17.47
CA PRO A 184 4.16 -3.68 -17.34
C PRO A 184 3.37 -2.87 -18.37
N LEU A 185 2.88 -1.70 -17.96
CA LEU A 185 2.29 -0.70 -18.84
C LEU A 185 3.39 0.09 -19.56
N ARG A 186 3.99 -0.51 -20.58
CA ARG A 186 5.12 0.09 -21.33
C ARG A 186 4.81 1.47 -21.93
N SER A 187 3.53 1.81 -22.11
CA SER A 187 3.13 3.11 -22.65
C SER A 187 3.52 4.31 -21.78
N VAL A 188 3.82 4.12 -20.48
CA VAL A 188 4.31 5.19 -19.59
C VAL A 188 5.83 5.31 -19.51
N TRP A 189 6.58 4.35 -20.08
CA TRP A 189 8.05 4.36 -20.04
C TRP A 189 8.61 5.47 -20.93
N GLY A 190 9.66 6.14 -20.47
CA GLY A 190 10.31 7.23 -21.20
C GLY A 190 9.52 8.55 -21.27
N ARG A 191 8.31 8.61 -20.67
CA ARG A 191 7.57 9.87 -20.56
C ARG A 191 8.30 10.82 -19.60
N PRO A 192 8.17 12.16 -19.79
CA PRO A 192 8.65 13.12 -18.80
C PRO A 192 8.10 12.79 -17.40
N PRO A 193 8.94 12.75 -16.35
CA PRO A 193 8.47 12.53 -14.99
C PRO A 193 7.47 13.60 -14.56
N LEU A 194 6.55 13.23 -13.67
CA LEU A 194 5.63 14.17 -13.03
C LEU A 194 6.42 15.29 -12.35
N ASN A 195 5.91 16.52 -12.46
CA ASN A 195 6.59 17.70 -11.95
C ASN A 195 6.43 17.87 -10.42
N VAL A 196 6.81 16.85 -9.67
CA VAL A 196 6.85 16.87 -8.21
C VAL A 196 8.15 17.57 -7.77
N PRO A 197 8.09 18.64 -6.96
CA PRO A 197 9.30 19.30 -6.47
C PRO A 197 10.17 18.33 -5.69
N THR A 198 11.50 18.45 -5.81
CA THR A 198 12.45 17.66 -5.03
C THR A 198 12.87 18.40 -3.78
N LEU A 199 12.72 17.78 -2.62
CA LEU A 199 13.18 18.29 -1.33
C LEU A 199 14.11 17.29 -0.68
N SER A 200 15.12 17.79 0.05
CA SER A 200 16.06 16.97 0.79
C SER A 200 15.83 17.12 2.28
N GLN A 201 15.58 16.01 2.98
CA GLN A 201 15.52 16.01 4.44
C GLN A 201 16.86 16.44 5.04
N MET A 202 17.96 16.19 4.32
CA MET A 202 19.31 16.54 4.76
C MET A 202 19.52 18.06 4.82
N ALA A 203 18.67 18.87 4.18
CA ALA A 203 18.74 20.33 4.24
C ALA A 203 18.49 20.90 5.65
N TYR A 204 17.91 20.11 6.56
CA TYR A 204 17.48 20.54 7.88
C TYR A 204 18.34 19.91 8.97
N ARG A 205 18.60 20.66 10.06
CA ARG A 205 19.46 20.22 11.18
C ARG A 205 19.00 18.88 11.78
N ASP A 206 17.70 18.72 11.99
CA ASP A 206 17.10 17.53 12.62
C ASP A 206 16.54 16.54 11.59
N GLY A 207 16.82 16.76 10.31
CA GLY A 207 16.20 16.04 9.19
C GLY A 207 16.67 14.62 8.97
N LYS A 208 17.63 14.10 9.74
CA LYS A 208 18.20 12.75 9.52
C LYS A 208 17.18 11.61 9.55
N ALA A 209 16.03 11.80 10.20
CA ALA A 209 14.95 10.81 10.28
C ALA A 209 13.61 11.33 9.71
N TRP A 210 13.66 12.25 8.73
CA TRP A 210 12.49 12.95 8.18
C TRP A 210 12.17 12.55 6.73
N CYS A 211 12.55 11.35 6.29
CA CYS A 211 12.23 10.87 4.93
C CYS A 211 10.72 10.87 4.65
N SER A 212 9.93 10.43 5.63
CA SER A 212 8.46 10.40 5.54
C SER A 212 7.82 11.80 5.42
N PRO A 213 8.03 12.73 6.36
CA PRO A 213 7.44 14.07 6.25
C PRO A 213 7.98 14.83 5.03
N THR A 214 9.25 14.65 4.63
CA THR A 214 9.78 15.30 3.43
C THR A 214 9.09 14.79 2.16
N THR A 215 8.85 13.48 2.08
CA THR A 215 8.05 12.87 1.01
C THR A 215 6.62 13.38 1.02
N LEU A 216 5.98 13.46 2.18
CA LEU A 216 4.63 14.02 2.29
C LEU A 216 4.60 15.50 1.85
N THR A 217 5.58 16.31 2.25
CA THR A 217 5.70 17.71 1.80
C THR A 217 5.80 17.81 0.28
N MET A 218 6.59 16.95 -0.37
CA MET A 218 6.70 16.92 -1.84
C MET A 218 5.36 16.56 -2.51
N LEU A 219 4.60 15.59 -1.97
CA LEU A 219 3.27 15.22 -2.46
C LEU A 219 2.27 16.38 -2.29
N LEU A 220 2.26 17.05 -1.14
CA LEU A 220 1.38 18.20 -0.88
C LEU A 220 1.72 19.39 -1.78
N ARG A 221 3.01 19.68 -2.00
CA ARG A 221 3.44 20.74 -2.93
C ARG A 221 3.10 20.42 -4.39
N TYR A 222 3.13 19.14 -4.79
CA TYR A 222 2.62 18.74 -6.10
C TYR A 222 1.16 19.13 -6.27
N TRP A 223 0.31 18.81 -5.29
CA TRP A 223 -1.11 19.19 -5.33
C TRP A 223 -1.35 20.68 -5.17
N SER A 224 -0.55 21.37 -4.36
CA SER A 224 -0.58 22.83 -4.24
C SER A 224 -0.39 23.50 -5.59
N ALA A 225 0.60 23.07 -6.37
CA ALA A 225 0.86 23.58 -7.71
C ALA A 225 -0.21 23.12 -8.72
N LYS A 226 -0.65 21.86 -8.64
CA LYS A 226 -1.61 21.28 -9.59
C LYS A 226 -3.03 21.86 -9.47
N LEU A 227 -3.43 22.21 -8.24
CA LEU A 227 -4.76 22.76 -7.92
C LEU A 227 -4.74 24.28 -7.74
N GLU A 228 -3.55 24.90 -7.77
CA GLU A 228 -3.36 26.32 -7.47
C GLU A 228 -3.89 26.71 -6.06
N ILE A 229 -3.62 25.85 -5.07
CA ILE A 229 -4.02 26.07 -3.66
C ILE A 229 -2.76 26.30 -2.82
N PRO A 230 -2.34 27.56 -2.56
CA PRO A 230 -1.12 27.87 -1.80
C PRO A 230 -1.14 27.32 -0.37
N ALA A 231 -2.32 27.15 0.23
CA ALA A 231 -2.48 26.58 1.57
C ALA A 231 -2.02 25.10 1.70
N LEU A 232 -1.74 24.42 0.57
CA LEU A 232 -1.14 23.09 0.55
C LEU A 232 0.40 23.12 0.47
N THR A 233 1.01 24.31 0.39
CA THR A 233 2.47 24.46 0.41
C THR A 233 2.97 24.55 1.85
N PHE A 234 3.50 23.43 2.33
CA PHE A 234 4.13 23.30 3.65
C PHE A 234 5.65 23.28 3.57
N ASP A 235 6.32 23.63 4.65
CA ASP A 235 7.74 23.35 4.85
C ASP A 235 7.98 22.01 5.54
N VAL A 236 9.15 21.39 5.30
CA VAL A 236 9.47 20.07 5.87
C VAL A 236 9.44 20.05 7.41
N PRO A 237 10.01 21.05 8.14
CA PRO A 237 9.93 21.07 9.60
C PRO A 237 8.50 21.19 10.13
N GLU A 238 7.62 21.90 9.42
CA GLU A 238 6.22 22.03 9.78
C GLU A 238 5.51 20.69 9.69
N VAL A 239 5.66 19.97 8.56
CA VAL A 239 5.11 18.62 8.41
C VAL A 239 5.74 17.66 9.41
N ALA A 240 7.06 17.73 9.64
CA ALA A 240 7.76 16.88 10.61
C ALA A 240 7.20 17.06 12.04
N GLY A 241 6.95 18.30 12.48
CA GLY A 241 6.27 18.58 13.74
C GLY A 241 4.82 18.12 13.74
N GLY A 242 4.13 18.25 12.60
CA GLY A 242 2.75 17.82 12.39
C GLY A 242 2.53 16.30 12.34
N VAL A 243 3.59 15.50 12.21
CA VAL A 243 3.50 14.02 12.18
C VAL A 243 4.34 13.34 13.27
N HIS A 244 5.09 14.11 14.07
CA HIS A 244 5.95 13.54 15.10
C HIS A 244 5.15 12.69 16.09
N ASP A 245 5.59 11.45 16.25
CA ASP A 245 5.09 10.49 17.22
C ASP A 245 6.09 10.44 18.39
N THR A 246 5.66 10.89 19.56
CA THR A 246 6.55 11.01 20.73
C THR A 246 6.96 9.65 21.31
N THR A 247 6.12 8.62 21.20
CA THR A 247 6.44 7.26 21.67
C THR A 247 7.43 6.59 20.72
N TRP A 248 7.24 6.76 19.41
CA TRP A 248 8.19 6.32 18.38
C TRP A 248 9.49 7.14 18.39
N ARG A 249 9.41 8.40 18.84
CA ARG A 249 10.48 9.42 18.82
C ARG A 249 10.94 9.77 17.40
N GLY A 250 9.99 9.90 16.48
CA GLY A 250 10.30 10.18 15.08
C GLY A 250 9.07 10.45 14.24
N THR A 251 9.23 10.36 12.92
CA THR A 251 8.20 10.74 11.94
C THR A 251 7.80 9.57 11.02
N GLY A 252 8.15 8.35 11.43
CA GLY A 252 8.01 7.14 10.61
C GLY A 252 6.64 6.46 10.65
N ASN A 253 5.74 6.89 11.54
CA ASN A 253 4.38 6.35 11.65
C ASN A 253 3.59 6.74 10.39
N TRP A 254 3.29 5.76 9.54
CA TRP A 254 2.61 5.93 8.26
C TRP A 254 1.23 6.55 8.47
N SER A 255 0.43 5.98 9.36
CA SER A 255 -0.92 6.48 9.63
C SER A 255 -0.93 7.94 10.09
N PHE A 256 0.04 8.39 10.90
CA PHE A 256 0.13 9.79 11.33
C PHE A 256 0.47 10.75 10.19
N ASN A 257 1.30 10.32 9.24
CA ASN A 257 1.60 11.12 8.04
C ASN A 257 0.37 11.29 7.17
N LEU A 258 -0.38 10.22 6.92
CA LEU A 258 -1.58 10.31 6.08
C LEU A 258 -2.74 10.97 6.82
N ALA A 259 -2.81 10.89 8.14
CA ALA A 259 -3.73 11.68 8.95
C ALA A 259 -3.46 13.18 8.86
N PHE A 260 -2.19 13.59 8.83
CA PHE A 260 -1.83 15.00 8.59
C PHE A 260 -2.36 15.49 7.23
N ALA A 261 -2.08 14.75 6.16
CA ALA A 261 -2.59 15.08 4.82
C ALA A 261 -4.13 15.09 4.80
N GLY A 262 -4.72 14.07 5.42
CA GLY A 262 -6.16 13.87 5.51
C GLY A 262 -6.90 14.84 6.43
N ALA A 263 -6.20 15.64 7.23
CA ALA A 263 -6.80 16.70 8.04
C ALA A 263 -6.94 18.01 7.27
N LEU A 264 -6.29 18.13 6.12
CA LEU A 264 -6.36 19.33 5.28
C LEU A 264 -7.71 19.38 4.54
N PRO A 265 -8.34 20.56 4.42
CA PRO A 265 -9.58 20.71 3.66
C PRO A 265 -9.43 20.23 2.21
N GLY A 266 -10.41 19.47 1.71
CA GLY A 266 -10.45 18.99 0.33
C GLY A 266 -9.41 17.94 -0.04
N MET A 267 -8.62 17.45 0.92
CA MET A 267 -7.58 16.45 0.68
C MET A 267 -7.91 15.13 1.35
N ARG A 268 -7.46 14.05 0.71
CA ARG A 268 -7.45 12.67 1.21
C ARG A 268 -6.02 12.17 1.31
N GLY A 269 -5.68 11.55 2.43
CA GLY A 269 -4.44 10.83 2.66
C GLY A 269 -4.73 9.37 3.02
N VAL A 270 -4.09 8.42 2.33
CA VAL A 270 -4.32 6.98 2.53
C VAL A 270 -3.01 6.21 2.52
N VAL A 271 -2.83 5.36 3.53
CA VAL A 271 -1.83 4.29 3.49
C VAL A 271 -2.51 3.03 3.01
N THR A 272 -1.98 2.47 1.94
CA THR A 272 -2.43 1.19 1.39
C THR A 272 -1.24 0.41 0.86
N ARG A 273 -1.49 -0.74 0.23
CA ARG A 273 -0.46 -1.61 -0.34
C ARG A 273 -0.84 -2.00 -1.74
N PHE A 274 0.11 -1.88 -2.65
CA PHE A 274 -0.02 -2.32 -4.04
C PHE A 274 0.53 -3.73 -4.22
N ASN A 275 0.04 -4.46 -5.20
CA ASN A 275 0.54 -5.79 -5.52
C ASN A 275 1.86 -5.75 -6.28
N ASP A 276 2.00 -4.82 -7.22
CA ASP A 276 3.12 -4.80 -8.17
C ASP A 276 3.44 -3.40 -8.70
N VAL A 277 4.53 -3.31 -9.47
CA VAL A 277 4.94 -2.07 -10.14
C VAL A 277 3.90 -1.61 -11.17
N ARG A 278 3.08 -2.53 -11.70
CA ARG A 278 2.06 -2.18 -12.67
C ARG A 278 1.02 -1.22 -12.08
N GLU A 279 0.69 -1.32 -10.79
CA GLU A 279 -0.18 -0.33 -10.13
C GLU A 279 0.48 1.04 -10.00
N LEU A 280 1.79 1.10 -9.75
CA LEU A 280 2.52 2.37 -9.82
C LEU A 280 2.44 2.98 -11.23
N GLU A 281 2.57 2.16 -12.28
CA GLU A 281 2.45 2.62 -13.66
C GLU A 281 1.05 3.15 -13.99
N ASP A 282 0.00 2.48 -13.50
CA ASP A 282 -1.39 2.93 -13.68
C ASP A 282 -1.61 4.30 -13.00
N TRP A 283 -1.03 4.54 -11.82
CA TRP A 283 -1.08 5.83 -11.11
C TRP A 283 -0.27 6.93 -11.79
N ILE A 284 0.93 6.62 -12.28
CA ILE A 284 1.73 7.56 -13.07
C ILE A 284 1.06 7.88 -14.40
N ALA A 285 0.41 6.91 -15.05
CA ALA A 285 -0.40 7.14 -16.25
C ALA A 285 -1.53 8.15 -15.99
N TRP A 286 -2.13 8.07 -14.79
CA TRP A 286 -3.16 8.99 -14.30
C TRP A 286 -2.62 10.38 -13.93
N GLY A 287 -1.29 10.53 -13.88
CA GLY A 287 -0.62 11.77 -13.51
C GLY A 287 -0.54 11.98 -12.01
N TRP A 288 -0.67 10.94 -11.19
CA TRP A 288 -0.65 11.05 -9.72
C TRP A 288 0.62 10.39 -9.16
N PRO A 289 1.47 11.14 -8.45
CA PRO A 289 2.67 10.59 -7.85
C PRO A 289 2.34 9.71 -6.64
N VAL A 290 3.18 8.70 -6.40
CA VAL A 290 2.95 7.72 -5.32
C VAL A 290 4.15 7.73 -4.37
N GLY A 291 3.90 7.95 -3.09
CA GLY A 291 4.93 7.73 -2.07
C GLY A 291 5.15 6.23 -1.85
N VAL A 292 6.39 5.77 -1.78
CA VAL A 292 6.76 4.35 -1.70
C VAL A 292 7.65 4.10 -0.47
N SER A 293 7.24 3.16 0.37
CA SER A 293 7.97 2.73 1.57
C SER A 293 8.82 1.51 1.26
N LEU A 294 10.13 1.59 1.44
CA LEU A 294 11.06 0.55 1.02
C LEU A 294 12.23 0.38 1.98
N CYS A 295 13.02 -0.67 1.78
CA CYS A 295 14.30 -0.82 2.45
C CYS A 295 15.44 -0.19 1.62
N TYR A 296 16.06 0.86 2.14
CA TYR A 296 17.10 1.60 1.43
C TYR A 296 18.38 0.79 1.21
N ASP A 297 18.76 -0.06 2.18
CA ASP A 297 19.94 -0.91 2.03
C ASP A 297 19.75 -1.91 0.87
N ARG A 298 18.56 -2.50 0.73
CA ARG A 298 18.22 -3.37 -0.40
C ARG A 298 18.24 -2.61 -1.72
N LEU A 299 17.61 -1.42 -1.74
CA LEU A 299 17.56 -0.57 -2.93
C LEU A 299 18.98 -0.19 -3.40
N ARG A 300 19.90 0.01 -2.47
CA ARG A 300 21.30 0.35 -2.74
C ARG A 300 22.24 -0.86 -2.88
N ALA A 301 21.71 -2.08 -2.88
CA ALA A 301 22.49 -3.31 -2.89
C ALA A 301 23.56 -3.37 -1.77
N LYS A 302 23.25 -2.83 -0.59
CA LYS A 302 24.12 -2.79 0.60
C LYS A 302 23.88 -3.94 1.58
N GLY A 303 22.84 -4.72 1.38
CA GLY A 303 22.47 -5.85 2.24
C GLY A 303 20.96 -5.96 2.46
N PRO A 304 20.51 -6.91 3.29
CA PRO A 304 19.10 -7.21 3.47
C PRO A 304 18.31 -6.19 4.33
N GLY A 305 18.95 -5.19 4.93
CA GLY A 305 18.32 -4.26 5.88
C GLY A 305 18.22 -4.83 7.31
N PRO A 306 17.37 -4.25 8.20
CA PRO A 306 16.30 -3.30 7.93
C PRO A 306 16.76 -1.83 8.01
N ASN A 307 16.52 -1.08 6.94
CA ASN A 307 16.69 0.37 6.90
C ASN A 307 15.53 0.98 6.11
N GLY A 308 14.47 1.36 6.81
CA GLY A 308 13.25 1.89 6.20
C GLY A 308 13.46 3.29 5.63
N HIS A 309 12.92 3.54 4.43
CA HIS A 309 13.01 4.82 3.75
C HIS A 309 11.78 5.08 2.90
N LEU A 310 11.36 6.35 2.84
CA LEU A 310 10.22 6.80 2.05
C LEU A 310 10.71 7.68 0.90
N MET A 311 10.24 7.38 -0.32
CA MET A 311 10.57 8.09 -1.56
C MET A 311 9.29 8.33 -2.36
N ILE A 312 9.36 9.03 -3.50
CA ILE A 312 8.21 9.22 -4.41
C ILE A 312 8.52 8.63 -5.77
N CYS A 313 7.67 7.75 -6.28
CA CYS A 313 7.65 7.38 -7.69
C CYS A 313 7.00 8.52 -8.50
N VAL A 314 7.73 9.02 -9.50
CA VAL A 314 7.29 10.14 -10.36
C VAL A 314 7.31 9.80 -11.84
N GLY A 315 7.73 8.59 -12.22
CA GLY A 315 7.87 8.21 -13.62
C GLY A 315 8.67 6.94 -13.82
N PHE A 316 8.87 6.59 -15.08
CA PHE A 316 9.63 5.42 -15.51
C PHE A 316 10.59 5.80 -16.63
N ALA A 317 11.83 5.34 -16.56
CA ALA A 317 12.81 5.50 -17.63
C ALA A 317 12.42 4.66 -18.87
N GLU A 318 13.13 4.83 -19.99
CA GLU A 318 12.84 4.13 -21.25
C GLU A 318 12.90 2.59 -21.11
N ASN A 319 13.78 2.08 -20.25
CA ASN A 319 13.91 0.66 -19.93
C ASN A 319 12.90 0.19 -18.86
N GLY A 320 12.05 1.09 -18.35
CA GLY A 320 11.06 0.83 -17.31
C GLY A 320 11.60 0.89 -15.88
N ASP A 321 12.83 1.34 -15.68
CA ASP A 321 13.36 1.62 -14.33
C ASP A 321 12.58 2.75 -13.65
N LEU A 322 12.46 2.69 -12.33
CA LEU A 322 11.65 3.64 -11.58
C LEU A 322 12.39 4.95 -11.41
N ILE A 323 11.77 6.06 -11.81
CA ILE A 323 12.27 7.40 -11.51
C ILE A 323 11.70 7.82 -10.16
N LEU A 324 12.58 7.94 -9.17
CA LEU A 324 12.23 8.25 -7.80
C LEU A 324 12.80 9.61 -7.36
N ASN A 325 12.01 10.38 -6.60
CA ASN A 325 12.50 11.49 -5.78
C ASN A 325 12.91 10.94 -4.39
N ASP A 326 14.19 11.05 -4.05
CA ASP A 326 14.84 10.59 -2.83
C ASP A 326 15.09 11.76 -1.87
N PRO A 327 14.36 11.86 -0.73
CA PRO A 327 14.60 12.90 0.26
C PRO A 327 15.90 12.69 1.05
N GLY A 328 16.47 11.49 1.04
CA GLY A 328 17.64 11.08 1.83
C GLY A 328 18.98 11.55 1.28
N THR A 329 18.99 12.34 0.21
CA THR A 329 20.21 12.85 -0.44
C THR A 329 20.09 14.35 -0.75
N ARG A 330 21.24 15.04 -0.82
CA ARG A 330 21.33 16.45 -1.30
C ARG A 330 21.61 16.56 -2.79
N PHE A 331 22.02 15.45 -3.42
CA PHE A 331 22.45 15.40 -4.81
C PHE A 331 21.64 14.35 -5.55
N GLN A 332 21.33 14.60 -6.83
CA GLN A 332 20.56 13.67 -7.67
C GLN A 332 19.29 13.15 -6.96
N MET A 333 18.56 14.07 -6.31
CA MET A 333 17.34 13.75 -5.59
C MET A 333 16.34 13.04 -6.50
N ARG A 334 16.28 13.39 -7.79
CA ARG A 334 15.54 12.61 -8.78
C ARG A 334 16.50 11.73 -9.58
N ARG A 335 16.28 10.42 -9.58
CA ARG A 335 17.04 9.48 -10.43
C ARG A 335 16.28 8.19 -10.73
N ALA A 336 16.70 7.49 -11.77
CA ALA A 336 16.21 6.15 -12.11
C ALA A 336 16.87 5.09 -11.22
N TRP A 337 16.12 4.04 -10.89
CA TRP A 337 16.56 2.89 -10.12
C TRP A 337 16.15 1.59 -10.80
N PRO A 338 17.04 0.58 -10.87
CA PRO A 338 16.72 -0.70 -11.49
C PRO A 338 15.42 -1.29 -10.96
N ARG A 339 14.49 -1.65 -11.86
CA ARG A 339 13.17 -2.16 -11.47
C ARG A 339 13.25 -3.33 -10.49
N GLU A 340 14.12 -4.30 -10.74
CA GLU A 340 14.27 -5.49 -9.88
C GLU A 340 14.77 -5.13 -8.47
N GLN A 341 15.72 -4.19 -8.36
CA GLN A 341 16.22 -3.71 -7.08
C GLN A 341 15.14 -2.98 -6.30
N PHE A 342 14.31 -2.18 -6.99
CA PHE A 342 13.15 -1.54 -6.38
C PHE A 342 12.15 -2.57 -5.86
N ILE A 343 11.76 -3.57 -6.67
CA ILE A 343 10.80 -4.61 -6.27
C ILE A 343 11.27 -5.31 -5.00
N ALA A 344 12.54 -5.74 -4.96
CA ALA A 344 13.12 -6.41 -3.79
C ALA A 344 13.16 -5.52 -2.54
N ALA A 345 13.40 -4.21 -2.72
CA ALA A 345 13.42 -3.24 -1.64
C ALA A 345 12.01 -2.89 -1.11
N TRP A 346 11.04 -2.75 -2.01
CA TRP A 346 9.66 -2.36 -1.72
C TRP A 346 8.87 -3.48 -1.03
N ALA A 347 9.13 -4.74 -1.39
CA ALA A 347 8.55 -5.91 -0.74
C ALA A 347 8.80 -5.95 0.79
N ASN A 348 9.86 -5.29 1.29
CA ASN A 348 10.15 -5.21 2.72
C ASN A 348 9.04 -4.53 3.53
N SER A 349 8.29 -3.60 2.93
CA SER A 349 7.15 -2.93 3.55
C SER A 349 5.82 -3.56 3.16
N ARG A 350 5.82 -4.73 2.51
CA ARG A 350 4.65 -5.29 1.83
C ARG A 350 4.08 -4.34 0.77
N ASN A 351 4.97 -3.69 0.02
CA ASN A 351 4.61 -2.75 -1.04
C ASN A 351 3.73 -1.58 -0.55
N THR A 352 4.02 -1.08 0.66
CA THR A 352 3.26 0.02 1.26
C THR A 352 3.46 1.32 0.48
N VAL A 353 2.37 2.03 0.28
CA VAL A 353 2.32 3.30 -0.46
C VAL A 353 1.58 4.39 0.30
N TYR A 354 1.98 5.62 0.04
CA TYR A 354 1.27 6.84 0.43
C TYR A 354 0.54 7.38 -0.78
N LEU A 355 -0.77 7.51 -0.65
CA LEU A 355 -1.63 8.12 -1.65
C LEU A 355 -2.20 9.40 -1.04
N VAL A 356 -1.90 10.54 -1.67
CA VAL A 356 -2.44 11.86 -1.31
C VAL A 356 -3.06 12.44 -2.56
N PHE A 357 -4.32 12.89 -2.49
CA PHE A 357 -5.09 13.41 -3.62
C PHE A 357 -6.33 14.19 -3.15
N PRO A 358 -6.98 15.00 -4.01
CA PRO A 358 -8.23 15.69 -3.65
C PRO A 358 -9.33 14.69 -3.27
N ASP A 359 -10.13 15.00 -2.24
CA ASP A 359 -11.10 14.04 -1.70
C ASP A 359 -12.35 13.82 -2.57
N ASP A 360 -12.55 14.67 -3.58
CA ASP A 360 -13.54 14.58 -4.65
C ASP A 360 -13.01 13.95 -5.94
N ALA A 361 -11.69 13.70 -6.03
CA ALA A 361 -11.07 13.15 -7.22
C ALA A 361 -11.25 11.64 -7.32
N THR A 362 -11.45 11.14 -8.54
CA THR A 362 -11.51 9.70 -8.83
C THR A 362 -10.11 9.16 -9.15
N PRO A 363 -9.63 8.14 -8.43
CA PRO A 363 -8.33 7.50 -8.69
C PRO A 363 -8.39 6.66 -9.99
N PRO A 364 -7.25 6.19 -10.50
CA PRO A 364 -7.27 5.25 -11.63
C PRO A 364 -8.08 3.99 -11.29
N THR A 365 -8.50 3.25 -12.32
CA THR A 365 -9.22 1.99 -12.13
C THR A 365 -8.37 0.98 -11.37
N ASP A 366 -8.91 0.47 -10.25
CA ASP A 366 -8.34 -0.65 -9.52
C ASP A 366 -8.68 -1.96 -10.24
N ALA A 367 -7.82 -2.36 -11.17
CA ALA A 367 -8.01 -3.55 -12.00
C ALA A 367 -8.10 -4.86 -11.19
N LEU A 368 -7.63 -4.87 -9.94
CA LEU A 368 -7.63 -6.04 -9.06
C LEU A 368 -8.64 -5.92 -7.90
N GLY A 369 -9.31 -4.78 -7.76
CA GLY A 369 -10.35 -4.51 -6.76
C GLY A 369 -9.90 -4.68 -5.31
N HIS A 370 -8.62 -4.40 -5.01
CA HIS A 370 -8.07 -4.61 -3.67
C HIS A 370 -7.59 -3.34 -2.95
N TRP A 371 -7.50 -2.21 -3.61
CA TRP A 371 -7.19 -0.92 -2.99
C TRP A 371 -8.25 0.14 -3.23
N SER A 372 -9.39 -0.18 -3.88
CA SER A 372 -10.49 0.77 -4.11
C SER A 372 -10.80 1.56 -2.84
N ILE A 373 -10.46 2.85 -2.88
CA ILE A 373 -10.58 3.80 -1.75
C ILE A 373 -11.98 4.43 -1.72
N PHE A 374 -12.82 4.08 -2.69
CA PHE A 374 -14.19 4.53 -2.82
C PHE A 374 -15.11 3.31 -2.75
N PRO A 375 -16.06 3.28 -1.80
CA PRO A 375 -17.07 2.24 -1.72
C PRO A 375 -18.07 2.32 -2.87
#